data_AF-A0A538NF27-F1
#
_entry.id   AF-A0A538NF27-F1
#
_cell.length_a   1.000
_cell.length_b   1.000
_cell.length_c   1.000
_cell.angle_alpha   90.00
_cell.angle_beta   90.00
_cell.angle_gamma   90.00
#
_symmetry.space_group_name_H-M   'P 1'
#
loop_
_entity.id
_entity.type
_entity.pdbx_description
1 polymer ?
#
loop_
_entity_poly.entity_id
_entity_poly.type
_entity_poly.pdbx_seq_one_letter_code
_entity_poly.pdbx_strand_id
1 'polypeptide(L)' 'MTMNLDNCSAVVTGASAGIGRELARQLAARAKLLVLVARRRDRLEQLRTELVARNPALRVEIRQTDL' A
#
# COMPACT_ATOMS: atom_id res chain seq x y z
N MET A 1 -9.12 23.74 -2.61
CA MET A 1 -9.24 22.84 -1.44
C MET A 1 -8.15 21.79 -1.57
N THR A 2 -7.05 21.94 -0.83
CA THR A 2 -5.95 20.96 -0.81
C THR A 2 -6.19 19.95 0.30
N MET A 3 -6.27 18.67 -0.05
CA MET A 3 -6.39 17.57 0.91
C MET A 3 -4.99 17.15 1.34
N ASN A 4 -4.68 17.29 2.63
CA ASN A 4 -3.42 16.85 3.20
C ASN A 4 -3.52 15.35 3.55
N LEU A 5 -2.60 14.54 2.99
CA LEU A 5 -2.53 13.09 3.19
C LEU A 5 -1.25 12.66 3.92
N ASP A 6 -0.49 13.61 4.44
CA ASP A 6 0.77 13.33 5.11
C ASP A 6 0.52 12.65 6.45
N ASN A 7 1.31 11.63 6.74
CA ASN A 7 1.25 10.81 7.95
C ASN A 7 -0.06 10.05 8.18
N CYS A 8 -0.88 9.87 7.14
CA CYS A 8 -2.12 9.10 7.25
C CYS A 8 -1.87 7.58 7.40
N SER A 9 -2.93 6.87 7.79
CA SER A 9 -3.01 5.42 7.68
C SER A 9 -4.04 5.09 6.59
N ALA A 10 -3.69 4.21 5.66
CA ALA A 10 -4.55 3.88 4.54
C ALA A 10 -4.65 2.37 4.32
N VAL A 11 -5.85 1.93 3.94
CA VAL A 11 -6.13 0.55 3.50
C VAL A 11 -6.39 0.60 2.00
N VAL A 12 -5.67 -0.23 1.25
CA VAL A 12 -5.83 -0.32 -0.20
C VAL A 12 -6.30 -1.72 -0.55
N THR A 13 -7.54 -1.83 -1.01
CA THR A 13 -8.10 -3.07 -1.55
C THR A 13 -7.72 -3.23 -3.02
N GLY A 14 -7.69 -4.46 -3.53
CA GLY A 14 -7.23 -4.73 -4.88
C GLY A 14 -5.75 -4.39 -5.11
N ALA A 15 -4.95 -4.23 -4.06
CA ALA A 15 -3.57 -3.72 -4.12
C ALA A 15 -2.61 -4.59 -4.95
N SER A 16 -2.99 -5.82 -5.30
CA SER A 16 -2.14 -6.74 -6.08
C SER A 16 -1.87 -6.29 -7.53
N ALA A 17 -2.69 -5.40 -8.11
CA ALA A 17 -2.55 -4.97 -9.51
C ALA A 17 -3.32 -3.67 -9.81
N GLY A 18 -3.12 -3.13 -11.02
CA GLY A 18 -3.91 -2.03 -11.57
C GLY A 18 -3.91 -0.78 -10.69
N ILE A 19 -5.06 -0.13 -10.59
CA ILE A 19 -5.23 1.15 -9.87
C ILE A 19 -4.87 1.00 -8.39
N GLY A 20 -5.28 -0.10 -7.72
CA GLY A 20 -4.94 -0.31 -6.32
C GLY A 20 -3.43 -0.36 -6.09
N ARG A 21 -2.68 -1.01 -7.00
CA ARG A 21 -1.21 -1.05 -6.92
C ARG A 21 -0.60 0.35 -7.07
N GLU A 22 -1.03 1.12 -8.06
CA GLU A 22 -0.53 2.48 -8.28
C GLU A 22 -0.93 3.44 -7.15
N LEU A 23 -2.14 3.31 -6.62
CA LEU A 23 -2.60 4.11 -5.49
C LEU A 23 -1.74 3.84 -4.25
N ALA A 24 -1.43 2.57 -3.97
CA ALA A 24 -0.51 2.22 -2.88
C ALA A 24 0.89 2.83 -3.08
N ARG A 25 1.42 2.85 -4.31
CA ARG A 25 2.69 3.50 -4.64
C ARG A 25 2.66 5.00 -4.38
N GLN A 26 1.60 5.69 -4.79
CA GLN A 26 1.46 7.13 -4.57
C GLN A 26 1.25 7.49 -3.09
N LEU A 27 0.54 6.64 -2.34
CA LEU A 27 0.33 6.83 -0.91
C LEU A 27 1.57 6.48 -0.08
N ALA A 28 2.44 5.58 -0.54
CA ALA A 28 3.64 5.15 0.20
C ALA A 28 4.63 6.28 0.52
N ALA A 29 4.62 7.37 -0.26
CA ALA A 29 5.43 8.55 -0.01
C ALA A 29 4.88 9.45 1.11
N ARG A 30 3.60 9.28 1.48
CA ARG A 30 2.88 10.18 2.40
C ARG A 30 2.36 9.47 3.64
N ALA A 31 1.97 8.21 3.53
CA ALA A 31 1.41 7.43 4.63
C ALA A 31 2.49 6.99 5.63
N LYS A 32 2.10 6.87 6.91
CA LYS A 32 2.90 6.17 7.93
C LYS A 32 2.62 4.66 7.95
N LEU A 33 1.40 4.28 7.56
CA LEU A 33 0.95 2.89 7.53
C LEU A 33 0.13 2.62 6.27
N LEU A 34 0.50 1.58 5.53
CA LEU A 34 -0.30 1.01 4.45
C LEU A 34 -0.68 -0.44 4.75
N VAL A 35 -1.98 -0.73 4.64
CA VAL A 35 -2.50 -2.11 4.67
C VAL A 35 -2.90 -2.49 3.25
N LEU A 36 -2.20 -3.48 2.69
CA LEU A 36 -2.41 -3.96 1.32
C LEU A 36 -3.30 -5.20 1.35
N VAL A 37 -4.45 -5.12 0.70
CA VAL A 37 -5.46 -6.20 0.69
C VAL A 37 -5.73 -6.70 -0.72
N ALA A 38 -5.54 -8.00 -0.97
CA ALA A 38 -5.91 -8.67 -2.21
C ALA A 38 -5.85 -10.20 -2.08
N ARG A 39 -6.28 -10.91 -3.14
CA ARG A 39 -6.27 -12.39 -3.19
C ARG A 39 -4.90 -13.02 -3.41
N ARG A 40 -4.02 -12.34 -4.18
CA ARG A 40 -2.71 -12.85 -4.63
C ARG A 40 -1.59 -12.39 -3.70
N ARG A 41 -1.19 -13.25 -2.76
CA ARG A 41 -0.19 -12.93 -1.73
C ARG A 41 1.20 -12.64 -2.28
N ASP A 42 1.65 -13.42 -3.25
CA ASP A 42 2.92 -13.23 -3.96
C ASP A 42 3.07 -11.79 -4.48
N ARG A 43 2.02 -11.24 -5.10
CA ARG A 43 2.02 -9.88 -5.62
C ARG A 43 1.98 -8.82 -4.53
N LEU A 44 1.33 -9.10 -3.41
CA LEU A 44 1.30 -8.23 -2.23
C LEU A 44 2.69 -8.14 -1.58
N GLU A 45 3.38 -9.27 -1.43
CA GLU A 45 4.75 -9.32 -0.90
C GLU A 45 5.72 -8.55 -1.83
N GLN A 46 5.61 -8.76 -3.15
CA GLN A 46 6.40 -7.98 -4.12
C GLN A 46 6.14 -6.47 -3.99
N LEU A 47 4.87 -6.07 -3.83
CA LEU A 47 4.54 -4.66 -3.63
C LEU A 47 5.10 -4.15 -2.30
N ARG A 48 4.94 -4.89 -1.19
CA ARG A 48 5.50 -4.51 0.11
C ARG A 48 7.01 -4.30 0.04
N THR A 49 7.76 -5.23 -0.54
CA THR A 49 9.21 -5.10 -0.72
C THR A 49 9.55 -3.86 -1.53
N GLU A 50 8.82 -3.60 -2.62
CA GLU A 50 9.00 -2.39 -3.43
C GLU A 50 8.76 -1.11 -2.61
N LEU A 51 7.67 -1.04 -1.84
CA LEU A 51 7.31 0.16 -1.07
C LEU A 51 8.29 0.42 0.08
N VAL A 52 8.70 -0.63 0.81
CA VAL A 52 9.66 -0.53 1.92
C VAL A 52 11.04 -0.14 1.39
N ALA A 53 11.46 -0.65 0.22
CA ALA A 53 12.73 -0.26 -0.39
C ALA A 53 12.76 1.24 -0.76
N ARG A 54 11.62 1.81 -1.18
CA ARG A 54 11.50 3.25 -1.50
C ARG A 54 11.36 4.13 -0.26
N ASN A 55 10.68 3.65 0.77
CA ASN A 55 10.46 4.37 2.02
C ASN A 55 10.62 3.42 3.22
N PRO A 56 11.84 3.30 3.79
CA PRO A 56 12.09 2.41 4.92
C PRO A 56 11.32 2.75 6.20
N ALA A 57 10.84 4.00 6.34
CA ALA A 57 10.04 4.43 7.48
C ALA A 57 8.56 4.07 7.36
N LEU A 58 8.09 3.67 6.17
CA LEU A 58 6.71 3.26 5.94
C LEU A 58 6.48 1.87 6.55
N ARG A 59 5.50 1.77 7.44
CA ARG A 59 5.00 0.48 7.88
C ARG A 59 4.04 -0.09 6.82
N VAL A 60 4.28 -1.33 6.39
CA VAL A 60 3.44 -2.02 5.41
C VAL A 60 2.98 -3.36 5.96
N GLU A 61 1.67 -3.54 6.03
CA GLU A 61 1.00 -4.77 6.43
C GLU A 61 0.29 -5.40 5.23
N ILE A 62 0.34 -6.73 5.12
CA ILE A 62 -0.37 -7.47 4.06
C ILE A 62 -1.53 -8.24 4.68
N ARG A 63 -2.68 -8.22 3.99
CA ARG A 63 -3.82 -9.08 4.28
C ARG A 63 -4.27 -9.78 3.00
N GLN A 64 -4.09 -11.09 2.96
CA GLN A 64 -4.67 -11.90 1.90
C GLN A 64 -6.16 -12.11 2.20
N THR A 65 -7.04 -11.68 1.30
CA THR A 65 -8.49 -11.79 1.49
C THR A 65 -9.17 -11.94 0.15
N ASP A 66 -10.20 -12.78 0.12
CA ASP A 66 -11.22 -12.82 -0.94
C ASP A 66 -12.36 -11.90 -0.48
N LEU A 67 -12.36 -10.67 -1.01
CA LEU A 67 -13.27 -9.58 -0.64
C LEU A 67 -14.50 -9.57 -1.53
#